data_AF-A0A7Y4W455-F1
#
_entry.id   AF-A0A7Y4W455-F1
#
_cell.length_a   1.000
_cell.length_b   1.000
_cell.length_c   1.000
_cell.angle_alpha   90.00
_cell.angle_beta   90.00
_cell.angle_gamma   90.00
#
_symmetry.space_group_name_H-M   'P 1'
#
loop_
_entity.id
_entity.type
_entity.pdbx_description
1 polymer ?
#
loop_
_entity_poly.entity_id
_entity_poly.type
_entity_poly.pdbx_seq_one_letter_code
_entity_poly.pdbx_strand_id
1 'polypeptide(L)'
;MRSTLKYISMLMMLVVSLNSPILMAETVVDYLTDVDGQYVGPTVEENVTLMDTDKNGFADASEVRVFLEKTHGKGFERALLDKFESSVTGSSCGSPFSNRLYVSN
;
A
#
# COMPACT_ATOMS: atom_id res chain seq x y z
N MET A 1 -38.96 34.77 26.21
CA MET A 1 -37.91 35.06 25.21
C MET A 1 -36.63 34.23 25.34
N ARG A 2 -36.12 33.94 26.56
CA ARG A 2 -34.90 33.11 26.71
C ARG A 2 -35.05 31.65 26.26
N SER A 3 -36.23 31.05 26.46
CA SER A 3 -36.52 29.65 26.09
C SER A 3 -36.71 29.49 24.60
N THR A 4 -37.44 30.39 23.94
CA THR A 4 -37.65 30.40 22.49
C THR A 4 -36.34 30.57 21.71
N LEU A 5 -35.40 31.37 22.24
CA LEU A 5 -34.07 31.54 21.65
C LEU A 5 -33.21 30.26 21.71
N LYS A 6 -33.36 29.44 22.76
CA LYS A 6 -32.67 28.14 22.87
C LYS A 6 -33.16 27.14 21.83
N TYR A 7 -34.48 27.06 21.61
CA TYR A 7 -35.05 26.18 20.60
C TYR A 7 -34.65 26.60 19.18
N ILE A 8 -34.61 27.90 18.89
CA ILE A 8 -34.15 28.43 17.60
C ILE A 8 -32.66 28.10 17.37
N SER A 9 -31.82 28.27 18.40
CA SER A 9 -30.39 27.92 18.33
C SER A 9 -30.16 26.42 18.16
N MET A 10 -30.94 25.58 18.83
CA MET A 10 -30.89 24.12 18.68
C MET A 10 -31.31 23.68 17.27
N LEU A 11 -32.34 24.32 16.71
CA LEU A 11 -32.84 24.03 15.37
C LEU A 11 -31.84 24.48 14.29
N MET A 12 -31.18 25.62 14.49
CA MET A 12 -30.07 26.08 13.64
C MET A 12 -28.89 25.07 13.63
N MET A 13 -28.48 24.56 14.80
CA MET A 13 -27.40 23.55 14.85
C MET A 13 -27.79 22.24 14.15
N LEU A 14 -29.04 21.81 14.27
CA LEU A 14 -29.55 20.61 13.60
C LEU A 14 -29.49 20.76 12.07
N VAL A 15 -29.89 21.93 11.54
CA VAL A 15 -29.87 22.20 10.09
C VAL A 15 -28.44 22.27 9.55
N VAL A 16 -27.49 22.83 10.30
CA VAL A 16 -26.06 22.85 9.90
C VAL A 16 -25.46 21.44 9.85
N SER A 17 -25.89 20.57 10.76
CA SER A 17 -25.40 19.18 10.85
C SER A 17 -25.89 18.30 9.69
N LEU A 18 -27.01 18.66 9.04
CA LEU A 18 -27.58 17.95 7.90
C LEU A 18 -26.93 18.34 6.55
N ASN A 19 -26.10 19.38 6.52
CA ASN A 19 -25.47 19.91 5.30
C ASN A 19 -23.96 19.62 5.23
N SER A 20 -23.47 18.58 5.91
CA SER A 20 -22.07 18.16 5.75
C SER A 20 -21.82 17.79 4.29
N PRO A 21 -20.85 18.40 3.59
CA PRO A 21 -20.44 17.90 2.28
C PRO A 21 -19.96 16.47 2.47
N ILE A 22 -20.50 15.55 1.68
CA ILE A 22 -19.99 14.19 1.59
C ILE A 22 -18.57 14.34 1.06
N LEU A 23 -17.60 14.23 1.95
CA LEU A 23 -16.20 14.11 1.59
C LEU A 23 -16.08 12.77 0.88
N MET A 24 -16.18 12.79 -0.45
CA MET A 24 -15.95 11.62 -1.29
C MET A 24 -14.53 11.16 -0.96
N ALA A 25 -14.43 9.99 -0.32
CA ALA A 25 -13.15 9.33 -0.14
C ALA A 25 -12.71 8.89 -1.54
N GLU A 26 -11.95 9.76 -2.22
CA GLU A 26 -11.29 9.44 -3.47
C GLU A 26 -10.43 8.21 -3.21
N THR A 27 -10.90 7.08 -3.74
CA THR A 27 -10.19 5.82 -3.56
C THR A 27 -8.96 5.87 -4.46
N VAL A 28 -7.81 5.40 -3.99
CA VAL A 28 -6.56 5.36 -4.77
C VAL A 28 -6.76 4.68 -6.14
N VAL A 29 -7.74 3.79 -6.25
CA VAL A 29 -8.13 3.15 -7.51
C VAL A 29 -8.63 4.18 -8.54
N ASP A 30 -9.46 5.14 -8.13
CA ASP A 30 -10.06 6.17 -9.00
C ASP A 30 -8.98 7.11 -9.57
N TYR A 31 -7.95 7.41 -8.79
CA TYR A 31 -6.78 8.19 -9.24
C TYR A 31 -5.88 7.41 -10.21
N LEU A 32 -5.89 6.09 -10.12
CA LEU A 32 -5.08 5.20 -10.94
C LEU A 32 -5.83 4.65 -12.16
N THR A 33 -7.07 5.06 -12.39
CA THR A 33 -7.88 4.67 -13.55
C THR A 33 -8.32 5.86 -14.39
N ASP A 34 -8.18 5.77 -15.70
CA ASP A 34 -8.67 6.77 -16.65
C ASP A 34 -10.21 6.72 -16.79
N VAL A 35 -10.78 7.69 -17.51
CA VAL A 35 -12.22 7.80 -17.81
C VAL A 35 -12.81 6.56 -18.49
N ASP A 36 -11.96 5.76 -19.15
CA ASP A 36 -12.31 4.49 -19.80
C ASP A 36 -12.17 3.27 -18.86
N GLY A 37 -11.84 3.49 -17.58
CA GLY A 37 -11.63 2.45 -16.56
C GLY A 37 -10.30 1.70 -16.70
N GLN A 38 -9.38 2.20 -17.54
CA GLN A 38 -8.06 1.61 -17.74
C GLN A 38 -7.07 2.09 -16.68
N TYR A 39 -6.26 1.18 -16.14
CA TYR A 39 -5.21 1.57 -15.19
C TYR A 39 -4.16 2.44 -15.89
N VAL A 40 -3.96 3.66 -15.38
CA VAL A 40 -2.98 4.65 -15.86
C VAL A 40 -1.89 4.94 -14.82
N GLY A 41 -1.86 4.18 -13.73
CA GLY A 41 -0.77 4.25 -12.77
C GLY A 41 0.55 3.75 -13.35
N PRO A 42 1.68 3.99 -12.64
CA PRO A 42 2.99 3.50 -13.06
C PRO A 42 2.95 1.99 -13.26
N THR A 43 3.62 1.52 -14.31
CA THR A 43 3.64 0.09 -14.61
C THR A 43 4.45 -0.67 -13.55
N VAL A 44 4.31 -1.99 -13.51
CA VAL A 44 5.11 -2.82 -12.60
C VAL A 44 6.60 -2.67 -12.96
N GLU A 45 6.91 -2.61 -14.24
CA GLU A 45 8.27 -2.46 -14.77
C GLU A 45 8.89 -1.12 -14.35
N GLU A 46 8.14 -0.02 -14.42
CA GLU A 46 8.59 1.29 -13.97
C GLU A 46 8.88 1.29 -12.46
N ASN A 47 7.99 0.68 -11.67
CA ASN A 47 8.19 0.57 -10.23
C ASN A 47 9.41 -0.30 -9.88
N VAL A 48 9.62 -1.42 -10.58
CA VAL A 48 10.81 -2.25 -10.39
C VAL A 48 12.08 -1.50 -10.76
N THR A 49 12.05 -0.72 -11.84
CA THR A 49 13.19 0.12 -12.24
C THR A 49 13.54 1.19 -11.20
N LEU A 50 12.53 1.69 -10.47
CA LEU A 50 12.75 2.64 -9.37
C LEU A 50 13.26 1.97 -8.09
N MET A 51 13.00 0.68 -7.90
CA MET A 51 13.46 -0.11 -6.75
C MET A 51 14.88 -0.65 -6.96
N ASP A 52 15.18 -1.17 -8.15
CA ASP A 52 16.46 -1.76 -8.56
C ASP A 52 17.57 -0.70 -8.56
N THR A 53 18.24 -0.56 -7.43
CA THR A 53 19.24 0.48 -7.19
C THR A 53 20.61 0.01 -7.62
N ASP A 54 20.89 -1.28 -7.47
CA ASP A 54 22.14 -1.90 -7.91
C ASP A 54 22.15 -2.23 -9.42
N LYS A 55 21.01 -2.07 -10.11
CA LYS A 55 20.80 -2.25 -11.55
C LYS A 55 21.11 -3.66 -12.02
N ASN A 56 20.81 -4.64 -11.19
CA ASN A 56 21.02 -6.06 -11.51
C ASN A 56 19.85 -6.66 -12.32
N GLY A 57 18.77 -5.89 -12.52
CA GLY A 57 17.58 -6.27 -13.29
C GLY A 57 16.44 -6.84 -12.43
N PHE A 58 16.56 -6.84 -11.11
CA PHE A 58 15.49 -7.22 -10.18
C PHE A 58 15.57 -6.43 -8.87
N ALA A 59 14.44 -6.21 -8.21
CA ALA A 59 14.40 -5.58 -6.90
C ALA A 59 14.56 -6.63 -5.79
N ASP A 60 15.61 -6.52 -4.98
CA ASP A 60 15.81 -7.40 -3.83
C ASP A 60 14.91 -7.03 -2.63
N ALA A 61 14.84 -7.89 -1.61
CA ALA A 61 13.96 -7.65 -0.46
C ALA A 61 14.34 -6.39 0.34
N SER A 62 15.64 -6.06 0.39
CA SER A 62 16.13 -4.84 1.04
C SER A 62 15.78 -3.59 0.26
N GLU A 63 15.89 -3.60 -1.06
CA GLU A 63 15.55 -2.53 -1.98
C GLU A 63 14.04 -2.27 -1.96
N VAL A 64 13.23 -3.32 -1.97
CA VAL A 64 11.77 -3.22 -1.79
C VAL A 64 11.44 -2.57 -0.46
N ARG A 65 12.09 -2.99 0.64
CA ARG A 65 11.90 -2.34 1.95
C ARG A 65 12.27 -0.87 1.93
N VAL A 66 13.44 -0.53 1.41
CA VAL A 66 13.93 0.86 1.35
C VAL A 66 12.97 1.73 0.52
N PHE A 67 12.48 1.21 -0.61
CA PHE A 67 11.53 1.91 -1.46
C PHE A 67 10.18 2.14 -0.79
N LEU A 68 9.63 1.12 -0.11
CA LEU A 68 8.37 1.23 0.60
C LEU A 68 8.47 2.17 1.81
N GLU A 69 9.57 2.12 2.56
CA GLU A 69 9.81 3.05 3.67
C GLU A 69 10.00 4.50 3.18
N LYS A 70 10.61 4.69 2.00
CA LYS A 70 10.75 6.01 1.37
C LYS A 70 9.39 6.56 0.93
N THR A 71 8.48 5.71 0.47
CA THR A 71 7.17 6.11 -0.08
C THR A 71 6.11 6.30 1.00
N HIS A 72 6.05 5.40 2.00
CA HIS A 72 4.99 5.37 3.01
C HIS A 72 5.44 5.77 4.42
N GLY A 73 6.75 5.93 4.63
CA GLY A 73 7.34 6.28 5.92
C GLY A 73 8.01 5.10 6.63
N LYS A 74 8.82 5.42 7.64
CA LYS A 74 9.64 4.42 8.36
C LYS A 74 8.76 3.38 9.07
N GLY A 75 9.14 2.10 8.94
CA GLY A 75 8.44 1.00 9.58
C GLY A 75 7.13 0.58 8.90
N PHE A 76 6.86 1.06 7.69
CA PHE A 76 5.73 0.59 6.88
C PHE A 76 5.78 -0.92 6.72
N GLU A 77 4.69 -1.61 7.10
CA GLU A 77 4.54 -3.06 6.99
C GLU A 77 5.73 -3.87 7.51
N ARG A 78 6.38 -3.38 8.57
CA ARG A 78 7.62 -3.94 9.11
C ARG A 78 7.57 -5.46 9.31
N ALA A 79 6.48 -5.98 9.88
CA ALA A 79 6.33 -7.42 10.13
C ALA A 79 6.27 -8.25 8.82
N LEU A 80 5.64 -7.72 7.77
CA LEU A 80 5.61 -8.37 6.46
C LEU A 80 6.97 -8.31 5.79
N LEU A 81 7.65 -7.16 5.85
CA LEU A 81 8.98 -6.99 5.27
C LEU A 81 10.04 -7.82 6.02
N ASP A 82 9.94 -7.91 7.35
CA ASP A 82 10.80 -8.78 8.18
C ASP A 82 10.63 -10.24 7.76
N LYS A 83 9.38 -10.68 7.53
CA LYS A 83 9.11 -12.01 7.01
C LYS A 83 9.64 -12.20 5.59
N PHE A 84 9.51 -11.19 4.74
CA PHE A 84 10.00 -11.22 3.37
C PHE A 84 11.53 -11.37 3.32
N GLU A 85 12.27 -10.56 4.07
CA GLU A 85 13.72 -10.71 4.21
C GLU A 85 14.11 -12.06 4.85
N SER A 86 13.34 -12.52 5.83
CA SER A 86 13.54 -13.86 6.42
C SER A 86 13.30 -14.99 5.42
N SER A 87 12.48 -14.77 4.39
CA SER A 87 12.20 -15.77 3.35
C SER A 87 13.31 -15.84 2.30
N VAL A 88 14.05 -14.74 2.10
CA VAL A 88 15.23 -14.69 1.22
C VAL A 88 16.44 -15.30 1.92
N THR A 89 16.61 -15.02 3.22
CA THR A 89 17.71 -15.55 4.05
C THR A 89 17.44 -16.96 4.58
N GLY A 90 16.17 -17.34 4.69
CA GLY A 90 15.70 -18.64 5.12
C GLY A 90 16.02 -19.70 4.07
N SER A 91 17.16 -20.36 4.29
CA SER A 91 17.48 -21.63 3.65
C SER A 91 16.25 -22.52 3.63
N SER A 92 15.84 -22.92 2.43
CA SER A 92 14.81 -23.94 2.17
C SER A 92 15.25 -25.27 2.82
N CYS A 93 15.12 -25.40 4.14
CA CYS A 93 15.20 -26.68 4.84
C CYS A 93 13.91 -27.45 4.54
N GLY A 94 13.87 -28.12 3.39
CA GLY A 94 12.85 -29.11 3.08
C GLY A 94 11.96 -28.84 1.86
N SER A 95 12.37 -28.05 0.87
CA SER A 95 11.68 -28.17 -0.42
C SER A 95 12.04 -29.53 -1.05
N PRO A 96 11.06 -30.34 -1.49
CA PRO A 96 11.32 -31.68 -2.06
C PRO A 96 12.12 -31.62 -3.38
N PHE A 97 12.34 -30.42 -3.93
CA PHE A 97 13.16 -30.17 -5.11
C PHE A 97 14.67 -30.09 -4.81
N SER A 98 15.08 -29.88 -3.56
CA SER A 98 16.49 -29.72 -3.19
C SER A 98 17.24 -31.02 -2.88
N ASN A 99 16.57 -32.19 -2.99
CA ASN A 99 17.11 -33.47 -2.52
C ASN A 99 17.34 -34.53 -3.62
N ARG A 100 17.40 -34.15 -4.91
CA ARG A 100 17.74 -35.07 -6.00
C ARG A 100 18.80 -34.50 -6.93
N LEU A 101 20.04 -34.46 -6.44
CA LEU A 101 21.20 -34.58 -7.32
C LEU A 101 21.20 -36.03 -7.83
N TYR A 102 20.79 -36.23 -9.09
CA TYR A 102 21.01 -37.50 -9.80
C TYR A 102 22.53 -37.69 -9.96
N VAL A 103 23.12 -38.51 -9.10
CA VAL A 103 24.40 -39.14 -9.40
C VAL A 103 24.11 -40.26 -10.39
N SER A 104 24.28 -40.00 -11.69
CA SER A 104 24.39 -41.08 -12.67
C SER A 104 25.81 -41.64 -12.58
N ASN A 105 25.92 -42.90 -12.19
CA ASN A 105 27.14 -43.71 -12.30
C ASN A 105 27.28 -44.23 -13.73
#